data_AF-A0A926JX26-F1
#
_entry.id   AF-A0A926JX26-F1
#
_cell.length_a   1.000
_cell.length_b   1.000
_cell.length_c   1.000
_cell.angle_alpha   90.00
_cell.angle_beta   90.00
_cell.angle_gamma   90.00
#
_symmetry.space_group_name_H-M   'P 1'
#
loop_
_entity.id
_entity.type
_entity.pdbx_description
1 polymer ?
#
loop_
_entity_poly.entity_id
_entity_poly.type
_entity_poly.pdbx_seq_one_letter_code
_entity_poly.pdbx_strand_id
1 'polypeptide(L)'
;MDGQGKVGRRSLIVGSAALAATGLSASPAEALIKSRRAEFAVWDPITDRSTTAMTPRRVTIHIAVTRSADIYGPGKMADGSYAHFYNPRSGAPRQHQTMDCRAAADLEGNSSTISVEHAGIVGDSMTDSQLTNIAKIFAWAHLYCGVPNRIATVDNLSGLAWHRLGIDGNFGTYDPNLRRTWCRDQTGAVWSSSPGKTCPTDNFISQVPTVYNRAQTWIEIFRNPPPDL
;
A
#
# COMPACT_ATOMS: atom_id res chain seq x y z
N MET A 1 51.20 -58.27 52.15
CA MET A 1 51.50 -56.84 52.35
C MET A 1 51.80 -56.24 51.00
N ASP A 2 50.77 -55.56 50.50
CA ASP A 2 50.74 -54.38 49.64
C ASP A 2 51.45 -54.40 48.28
N GLY A 3 50.62 -54.66 47.26
CA GLY A 3 50.84 -54.23 45.89
C GLY A 3 50.45 -52.76 45.69
N GLN A 4 51.18 -52.06 44.82
CA GLN A 4 50.80 -50.75 44.29
C GLN A 4 50.70 -50.81 42.77
N GLY A 5 49.46 -50.75 42.28
CA GLY A 5 49.14 -50.53 40.87
C GLY A 5 49.21 -49.04 40.52
N LYS A 6 49.91 -48.71 39.44
CA LYS A 6 49.92 -47.36 38.85
C LYS A 6 48.69 -47.16 37.97
N VAL A 7 47.87 -46.18 38.32
CA VAL A 7 46.67 -45.73 37.58
C VAL A 7 47.10 -44.78 36.46
N GLY A 8 46.70 -45.09 35.22
CA GLY A 8 46.90 -44.24 34.05
C GLY A 8 45.94 -43.05 34.03
N ARG A 9 46.47 -41.83 33.85
CA ARG A 9 45.68 -40.61 33.62
C ARG A 9 45.13 -40.63 32.19
N ARG A 10 43.80 -40.67 32.04
CA ARG A 10 43.10 -40.33 30.79
C ARG A 10 42.81 -38.83 30.77
N SER A 11 43.43 -38.11 29.83
CA SER A 11 43.03 -36.74 29.49
C SER A 11 41.73 -36.77 28.69
N LEU A 12 40.68 -36.14 29.22
CA LEU A 12 39.47 -35.82 28.48
C LEU A 12 39.77 -34.64 27.54
N ILE A 13 39.73 -34.87 26.24
CA ILE A 13 39.65 -33.83 25.23
C ILE A 13 38.17 -33.46 25.10
N VAL A 14 37.78 -32.31 25.64
CA VAL A 14 36.47 -31.69 25.39
C VAL A 14 36.59 -30.94 24.06
N GLY A 15 36.31 -31.62 22.95
CA GLY A 15 36.18 -31.00 21.64
C GLY A 15 34.81 -30.34 21.53
N SER A 16 34.79 -29.02 21.38
CA SER A 16 33.61 -28.19 21.15
C SER A 16 32.84 -28.67 19.91
N ALA A 17 31.57 -29.02 20.09
CA ALA A 17 30.63 -29.24 18.99
C ALA A 17 30.37 -27.89 18.29
N ALA A 18 30.73 -27.80 17.01
CA ALA A 18 30.30 -26.73 16.14
C ALA A 18 28.77 -26.81 15.97
N LEU A 19 28.05 -25.81 16.46
CA LEU A 19 26.66 -25.59 16.07
C LEU A 19 26.65 -25.22 14.58
N ALA A 20 26.17 -26.13 13.74
CA ALA A 20 25.78 -25.82 12.38
C ALA A 20 24.63 -24.80 12.45
N ALA A 21 24.86 -23.60 11.92
CA ALA A 21 23.83 -22.60 11.70
C ALA A 21 22.81 -23.15 10.71
N THR A 22 21.70 -23.66 11.22
CA THR A 22 20.52 -23.96 10.41
C THR A 22 20.02 -22.64 9.84
N GLY A 23 20.17 -22.47 8.52
CA GLY A 23 19.56 -21.37 7.80
C GLY A 23 18.05 -21.45 7.97
N LEU A 24 17.51 -20.71 8.93
CA LEU A 24 16.08 -20.48 9.08
C LEU A 24 15.63 -19.78 7.80
N SER A 25 15.02 -20.55 6.89
CA SER A 25 14.27 -20.00 5.77
C SER A 25 13.23 -19.06 6.35
N ALA A 26 13.23 -17.81 5.91
CA ALA A 26 12.25 -16.82 6.30
C ALA A 26 10.84 -17.44 6.20
N SER A 27 10.01 -17.21 7.21
CA SER A 27 8.64 -17.72 7.21
C SER A 27 7.89 -17.20 5.96
N PRO A 28 6.86 -17.91 5.46
CA PRO A 28 6.04 -17.41 4.36
C PRO A 28 5.51 -15.97 4.58
N ALA A 29 5.22 -15.60 5.84
CA ALA A 29 4.84 -14.24 6.23
C ALA A 29 6.00 -13.23 6.06
N GLU A 30 7.23 -13.60 6.42
CA GLU A 30 8.41 -12.77 6.18
C GLU A 30 8.72 -12.61 4.68
N ALA A 31 8.50 -13.65 3.86
CA ALA A 31 8.65 -13.59 2.42
C ALA A 31 7.59 -12.69 1.75
N LEU A 32 6.35 -12.69 2.27
CA LEU A 32 5.26 -11.81 1.84
C LEU A 32 5.53 -10.34 2.20
N ILE A 33 6.00 -10.06 3.42
CA ILE A 33 6.49 -8.74 3.83
C ILE A 33 7.63 -8.27 2.92
N LYS A 34 8.53 -9.19 2.51
CA LYS A 34 9.62 -8.90 1.56
C LYS A 34 9.12 -8.53 0.16
N SER A 35 7.96 -9.06 -0.25
CA SER A 35 7.37 -8.79 -1.58
C SER A 35 6.43 -7.59 -1.63
N ARG A 36 6.14 -6.96 -0.48
CA ARG A 36 5.24 -5.78 -0.40
C ARG A 36 3.87 -6.04 -1.06
N ARG A 37 3.40 -7.28 -0.98
CA ARG A 37 2.06 -7.72 -1.38
C ARG A 37 1.13 -7.68 -0.17
N ALA A 38 -0.08 -7.19 -0.36
CA ALA A 38 -1.11 -7.18 0.67
C ALA A 38 -1.83 -8.53 0.68
N GLU A 39 -1.76 -9.26 1.79
CA GLU A 39 -2.30 -10.63 1.89
C GLU A 39 -3.83 -10.69 1.71
N PHE A 40 -4.53 -9.63 2.08
CA PHE A 40 -5.98 -9.52 1.91
C PHE A 40 -6.43 -9.17 0.49
N ALA A 41 -5.50 -8.88 -0.42
CA ALA A 41 -5.81 -8.51 -1.80
C ALA A 41 -5.68 -9.73 -2.72
N VAL A 42 -6.55 -9.81 -3.73
CA VAL A 42 -6.37 -10.76 -4.82
C VAL A 42 -5.16 -10.32 -5.63
N TRP A 43 -4.11 -11.13 -5.63
CA TRP A 43 -2.94 -10.86 -6.46
C TRP A 43 -3.24 -11.19 -7.91
N ASP A 44 -3.22 -10.16 -8.76
CA ASP A 44 -3.44 -10.29 -10.20
C ASP A 44 -2.50 -9.33 -10.95
N PRO A 45 -1.21 -9.65 -11.04
CA PRO A 45 -0.23 -8.74 -11.58
C PRO A 45 -0.46 -8.48 -13.07
N ILE A 46 -0.33 -7.23 -13.49
CA ILE A 46 -0.21 -6.93 -14.92
C ILE A 46 1.13 -7.42 -15.46
N THR A 47 1.14 -7.74 -16.76
CA THR A 47 2.36 -8.03 -17.49
C THR A 47 3.11 -6.72 -17.79
N ASP A 48 4.44 -6.80 -17.89
CA ASP A 48 5.32 -5.66 -18.16
C ASP A 48 5.20 -4.48 -17.17
N ARG A 49 4.76 -4.75 -15.93
CA ARG A 49 4.80 -3.76 -14.84
C ARG A 49 6.23 -3.30 -14.58
N SER A 50 6.36 -2.06 -14.15
CA SER A 50 7.65 -1.47 -13.84
C SER A 50 8.35 -2.25 -12.72
N THR A 51 9.65 -2.47 -12.88
CA THR A 51 10.53 -2.97 -11.81
C THR A 51 11.30 -1.82 -11.14
N THR A 52 11.00 -0.57 -11.51
CA THR A 52 11.64 0.60 -10.91
C THR A 52 11.19 0.74 -9.47
N ALA A 53 12.14 0.62 -8.54
CA ALA A 53 11.88 0.78 -7.12
C ALA A 53 11.35 2.20 -6.81
N MET A 54 10.51 2.29 -5.78
CA MET A 54 9.96 3.53 -5.25
C MET A 54 10.05 3.55 -3.71
N THR A 55 9.96 4.74 -3.12
CA THR A 55 9.87 4.91 -1.66
C THR A 55 8.47 5.43 -1.31
N PRO A 56 7.54 4.57 -0.86
CA PRO A 56 6.18 4.98 -0.57
C PRO A 56 6.13 6.07 0.49
N ARG A 57 5.43 7.16 0.18
CA ARG A 57 5.13 8.25 1.13
C ARG A 57 3.63 8.47 1.30
N ARG A 58 2.82 7.95 0.37
CA ARG A 58 1.37 8.14 0.36
C ARG A 58 0.62 6.96 -0.26
N VAL A 59 -0.64 6.83 0.14
CA VAL A 59 -1.66 6.08 -0.60
C VAL A 59 -2.58 7.10 -1.26
N THR A 60 -2.73 7.02 -2.58
CA THR A 60 -3.50 8.01 -3.35
C THR A 60 -4.79 7.39 -3.88
N ILE A 61 -5.92 8.01 -3.54
CA ILE A 61 -7.26 7.63 -3.98
C ILE A 61 -7.52 8.16 -5.41
N HIS A 62 -7.91 7.24 -6.30
CA HIS A 62 -8.36 7.51 -7.67
C HIS A 62 -9.78 6.97 -7.93
N ILE A 63 -10.40 7.41 -9.02
CA ILE A 63 -11.63 6.81 -9.58
C ILE A 63 -11.38 6.45 -11.04
N ALA A 64 -11.78 5.22 -11.42
CA ALA A 64 -11.53 4.69 -12.75
C ALA A 64 -12.58 5.12 -13.80
N VAL A 65 -13.66 5.78 -13.37
CA VAL A 65 -14.81 6.19 -14.20
C VAL A 65 -15.39 5.00 -14.99
N THR A 66 -15.58 3.88 -14.29
CA THR A 66 -16.16 2.65 -14.83
C THR A 66 -16.90 1.86 -13.75
N ARG A 67 -17.83 1.00 -14.17
CA ARG A 67 -18.49 0.01 -13.29
C ARG A 67 -17.80 -1.37 -13.32
N SER A 68 -16.71 -1.52 -14.08
CA SER A 68 -16.02 -2.81 -14.19
C SER A 68 -15.58 -3.35 -12.83
N ALA A 69 -15.57 -4.67 -12.69
CA ALA A 69 -14.98 -5.33 -11.52
C ALA A 69 -13.44 -5.27 -11.52
N ASP A 70 -12.83 -5.00 -12.68
CA ASP A 70 -11.42 -4.72 -12.85
C ASP A 70 -11.16 -4.05 -14.22
N ILE A 71 -10.22 -3.11 -14.29
CA ILE A 71 -9.76 -2.49 -15.54
C ILE A 71 -8.38 -2.98 -15.99
N TYR A 72 -7.62 -3.60 -15.10
CA TYR A 72 -6.27 -4.10 -15.37
C TYR A 72 -6.30 -5.60 -15.67
N GLY A 73 -6.95 -6.42 -14.84
CA GLY A 73 -7.19 -7.84 -15.13
C GLY A 73 -5.93 -8.70 -15.37
N PRO A 74 -6.10 -10.03 -15.52
CA PRO A 74 -4.99 -10.93 -15.74
C PRO A 74 -4.47 -10.78 -17.17
N GLY A 75 -3.17 -10.52 -17.32
CA GLY A 75 -2.50 -10.54 -18.63
C GLY A 75 -2.71 -9.30 -19.51
N LYS A 76 -3.34 -8.24 -19.03
CA LYS A 76 -3.21 -6.95 -19.73
C LYS A 76 -1.82 -6.39 -19.50
N MET A 77 -1.25 -5.86 -20.58
CA MET A 77 0.03 -5.17 -20.57
C MET A 77 -0.12 -3.82 -19.86
N ALA A 78 0.98 -3.33 -19.31
CA ALA A 78 1.13 -1.94 -18.89
C ALA A 78 1.19 -1.00 -20.12
N ASP A 79 0.16 -0.97 -20.96
CA ASP A 79 0.08 -0.14 -22.17
C ASP A 79 -0.35 1.31 -21.89
N GLY A 80 0.16 1.87 -20.78
CA GLY A 80 -0.14 3.22 -20.34
C GLY A 80 -0.23 3.36 -18.84
N SER A 81 -1.32 3.96 -18.36
CA SER A 81 -1.53 4.21 -16.93
C SER A 81 -2.08 2.98 -16.21
N TYR A 82 -1.44 2.61 -15.10
CA TYR A 82 -1.95 1.59 -14.19
C TYR A 82 -1.68 1.95 -12.73
N ALA A 83 -2.43 1.32 -11.82
CA ALA A 83 -2.33 1.52 -10.39
C ALA A 83 -1.83 0.29 -9.65
N HIS A 84 -1.51 0.45 -8.38
CA HIS A 84 -1.11 -0.67 -7.53
C HIS A 84 -2.30 -1.57 -7.20
N PHE A 85 -3.44 -0.94 -6.96
CA PHE A 85 -4.67 -1.64 -6.62
C PHE A 85 -5.84 -1.17 -7.48
N TYR A 86 -6.75 -2.10 -7.74
CA TYR A 86 -8.13 -1.82 -8.14
C TYR A 86 -9.09 -2.21 -7.03
N ASN A 87 -10.00 -1.31 -6.67
CA ASN A 87 -10.97 -1.46 -5.60
C ASN A 87 -12.40 -1.56 -6.20
N PRO A 88 -12.90 -2.77 -6.45
CA PRO A 88 -14.23 -2.98 -7.02
C PRO A 88 -15.31 -2.48 -6.07
N ARG A 89 -16.54 -2.29 -6.56
CA ARG A 89 -17.66 -1.84 -5.72
C ARG A 89 -18.01 -2.83 -4.61
N SER A 90 -17.67 -4.09 -4.76
CA SER A 90 -17.85 -5.16 -3.77
C SER A 90 -16.73 -6.19 -3.89
N GLY A 91 -16.44 -6.89 -2.79
CA GLY A 91 -15.42 -7.94 -2.74
C GLY A 91 -14.03 -7.40 -2.39
N ALA A 92 -13.03 -8.27 -2.51
CA ALA A 92 -11.64 -7.95 -2.19
C ALA A 92 -11.02 -7.00 -3.22
N PRO A 93 -10.06 -6.14 -2.81
CA PRO A 93 -9.29 -5.35 -3.76
C PRO A 93 -8.35 -6.27 -4.54
N ARG A 94 -8.01 -5.87 -5.76
CA ARG A 94 -7.09 -6.56 -6.64
C ARG A 94 -5.77 -5.80 -6.64
N GLN A 95 -4.64 -6.50 -6.48
CA GLN A 95 -3.31 -5.91 -6.48
C GLN A 95 -2.55 -6.30 -7.74
N HIS A 96 -2.12 -5.29 -8.49
CA HIS A 96 -1.50 -5.42 -9.80
C HIS A 96 0.01 -5.11 -9.82
N GLN A 97 0.50 -4.40 -8.79
CA GLN A 97 1.90 -4.01 -8.63
C GLN A 97 2.28 -4.11 -7.14
N THR A 98 3.53 -4.51 -6.86
CA THR A 98 4.06 -4.55 -5.48
C THR A 98 4.24 -3.13 -4.95
N MET A 99 4.03 -2.91 -3.66
CA MET A 99 4.05 -1.55 -3.09
C MET A 99 5.45 -0.93 -2.93
N ASP A 100 6.51 -1.58 -3.40
CA ASP A 100 7.88 -1.05 -3.53
C ASP A 100 8.28 -0.72 -4.97
N CYS A 101 7.46 -1.05 -5.96
CA CYS A 101 7.73 -0.76 -7.35
C CYS A 101 6.74 0.28 -7.86
N ARG A 102 7.23 1.20 -8.69
CA ARG A 102 6.44 2.29 -9.26
C ARG A 102 5.26 1.75 -10.09
N ALA A 103 4.09 2.39 -9.96
CA ALA A 103 3.01 2.32 -10.94
C ALA A 103 2.95 3.59 -11.82
N ALA A 104 1.96 3.70 -12.71
CA ALA A 104 1.88 4.78 -13.70
C ALA A 104 0.57 5.60 -13.61
N ALA A 105 0.10 5.92 -12.40
CA ALA A 105 -1.18 6.60 -12.18
C ALA A 105 -1.07 8.10 -11.85
N ASP A 106 0.10 8.55 -11.37
CA ASP A 106 0.27 9.85 -10.67
C ASP A 106 1.41 10.70 -11.27
N LEU A 107 1.76 10.54 -12.55
CA LEU A 107 2.82 11.31 -13.23
C LEU A 107 4.13 11.45 -12.39
N GLU A 108 4.52 12.64 -11.96
CA GLU A 108 5.74 12.88 -11.13
C GLU A 108 5.58 12.32 -9.71
N GLY A 109 4.35 12.10 -9.26
CA GLY A 109 4.04 11.47 -7.99
C GLY A 109 4.31 9.97 -7.93
N ASN A 110 4.53 9.31 -9.08
CA ASN A 110 4.67 7.86 -9.22
C ASN A 110 5.83 7.24 -8.40
N SER A 111 6.88 7.99 -8.11
CA SER A 111 8.06 7.53 -7.35
C SER A 111 7.82 7.41 -5.84
N SER A 112 6.63 7.76 -5.36
CA SER A 112 6.33 7.82 -3.92
C SER A 112 4.87 7.53 -3.55
N THR A 113 4.09 7.00 -4.49
CA THR A 113 2.63 6.80 -4.34
C THR A 113 2.26 5.34 -4.50
N ILE A 114 1.43 4.85 -3.58
CA ILE A 114 0.66 3.62 -3.76
C ILE A 114 -0.71 4.06 -4.27
N SER A 115 -0.91 4.02 -5.58
CA SER A 115 -2.16 4.40 -6.24
C SER A 115 -3.24 3.31 -6.13
N VAL A 116 -4.46 3.72 -5.81
CA VAL A 116 -5.64 2.85 -5.70
C VAL A 116 -6.78 3.40 -6.57
N GLU A 117 -7.08 2.68 -7.65
CA GLU A 117 -8.22 2.96 -8.51
C GLU A 117 -9.51 2.38 -7.93
N HIS A 118 -10.59 3.14 -7.95
CA HIS A 118 -11.89 2.68 -7.47
C HIS A 118 -12.89 2.56 -8.61
N ALA A 119 -13.64 1.47 -8.62
CA ALA A 119 -14.83 1.33 -9.47
C ALA A 119 -15.89 2.36 -9.08
N GLY A 120 -16.32 3.18 -10.02
CA GLY A 120 -17.32 4.21 -9.83
C GLY A 120 -17.41 5.11 -11.05
N ILE A 121 -18.48 5.90 -11.12
CA ILE A 121 -18.67 6.96 -12.11
C ILE A 121 -18.81 8.30 -11.39
N VAL A 122 -18.76 9.40 -12.14
CA VAL A 122 -18.96 10.74 -11.59
C VAL A 122 -20.29 10.82 -10.84
N GLY A 123 -20.26 11.35 -9.62
CA GLY A 123 -21.43 11.46 -8.74
C GLY A 123 -21.58 10.31 -7.74
N ASP A 124 -20.84 9.21 -7.90
CA ASP A 124 -20.83 8.14 -6.90
C ASP A 124 -20.09 8.53 -5.62
N SER A 125 -20.51 7.92 -4.51
CA SER A 125 -19.67 7.73 -3.32
C SER A 125 -19.07 6.32 -3.31
N MET A 126 -17.95 6.14 -2.59
CA MET A 126 -17.42 4.81 -2.29
C MET A 126 -18.45 3.98 -1.52
N THR A 127 -18.60 2.72 -1.90
CA THR A 127 -19.38 1.73 -1.15
C THR A 127 -18.72 1.37 0.18
N ASP A 128 -19.45 0.72 1.07
CA ASP A 128 -18.88 0.23 2.33
C ASP A 128 -17.68 -0.72 2.11
N SER A 129 -17.82 -1.64 1.15
CA SER A 129 -16.74 -2.55 0.74
C SER A 129 -15.50 -1.77 0.28
N GLN A 130 -15.71 -0.73 -0.52
CA GLN A 130 -14.60 0.10 -1.01
C GLN A 130 -13.91 0.85 0.12
N LEU A 131 -14.69 1.49 1.01
CA LEU A 131 -14.17 2.18 2.19
C LEU A 131 -13.34 1.25 3.09
N THR A 132 -13.81 0.03 3.29
CA THR A 132 -13.10 -0.99 4.07
C THR A 132 -11.80 -1.41 3.38
N ASN A 133 -11.83 -1.65 2.07
CA ASN A 133 -10.64 -2.06 1.32
C ASN A 133 -9.54 -0.97 1.30
N ILE A 134 -9.89 0.29 1.02
CA ILE A 134 -8.90 1.38 1.03
C ILE A 134 -8.35 1.63 2.44
N ALA A 135 -9.17 1.44 3.48
CA ALA A 135 -8.70 1.49 4.87
C ALA A 135 -7.68 0.37 5.17
N LYS A 136 -7.92 -0.87 4.73
CA LYS A 136 -6.96 -1.98 4.83
C LYS A 136 -5.65 -1.67 4.08
N ILE A 137 -5.75 -1.16 2.86
CA ILE A 137 -4.58 -0.77 2.04
C ILE A 137 -3.77 0.31 2.76
N PHE A 138 -4.41 1.35 3.30
CA PHE A 138 -3.71 2.41 4.02
C PHE A 138 -3.05 1.90 5.31
N ALA A 139 -3.76 1.10 6.10
CA ALA A 139 -3.21 0.46 7.30
C ALA A 139 -1.98 -0.39 6.99
N TRP A 140 -2.07 -1.23 5.95
CA TRP A 140 -0.96 -2.06 5.49
C TRP A 140 0.20 -1.23 4.95
N ALA A 141 -0.07 -0.17 4.18
CA ALA A 141 0.97 0.72 3.68
C ALA A 141 1.69 1.45 4.82
N HIS A 142 0.98 1.77 5.91
CA HIS A 142 1.57 2.37 7.10
C HIS A 142 2.51 1.41 7.84
N LEU A 143 2.01 0.24 8.24
CA LEU A 143 2.77 -0.76 8.98
C LEU A 143 3.90 -1.37 8.14
N TYR A 144 3.51 -1.71 6.92
CA TYR A 144 4.28 -2.27 5.84
C TYR A 144 5.38 -1.31 5.40
N CYS A 145 4.93 -0.31 4.67
CA CYS A 145 5.71 0.38 3.63
C CYS A 145 6.26 1.73 4.09
N GLY A 146 6.09 2.09 5.36
CA GLY A 146 6.58 3.36 5.93
C GLY A 146 5.74 4.59 5.57
N VAL A 147 4.52 4.40 5.04
CA VAL A 147 3.60 5.52 4.78
C VAL A 147 3.18 6.14 6.12
N PRO A 148 3.24 7.47 6.31
CA PRO A 148 2.82 8.09 7.57
C PRO A 148 1.31 7.89 7.86
N ASN A 149 0.95 7.54 9.10
CA ASN A 149 -0.45 7.44 9.54
C ASN A 149 -1.03 8.84 9.79
N ARG A 150 -1.42 9.52 8.71
CA ARG A 150 -2.07 10.84 8.70
C ARG A 150 -2.86 11.02 7.42
N ILE A 151 -3.77 12.00 7.40
CA ILE A 151 -4.35 12.53 6.16
C ILE A 151 -3.38 13.56 5.59
N ALA A 152 -3.22 13.57 4.27
CA ALA A 152 -2.46 14.60 3.56
C ALA A 152 -3.04 15.99 3.82
N THR A 153 -2.16 16.99 3.86
CA THR A 153 -2.47 18.42 3.96
C THR A 153 -1.87 19.14 2.76
N VAL A 154 -2.30 20.39 2.49
CA VAL A 154 -1.73 21.17 1.38
C VAL A 154 -0.20 21.31 1.46
N ASP A 155 0.35 21.47 2.66
CA ASP A 155 1.80 21.61 2.89
C ASP A 155 2.55 20.27 3.07
N ASN A 156 1.82 19.14 3.13
CA ASN A 156 2.44 17.82 3.31
C ASN A 156 1.54 16.72 2.77
N LEU A 157 1.94 16.23 1.59
CA LEU A 157 1.18 15.26 0.80
C LEU A 157 1.41 13.80 1.21
N SER A 158 2.02 13.56 2.37
CA SER A 158 2.32 12.22 2.86
C SER A 158 1.13 11.64 3.66
N GLY A 159 0.98 10.32 3.64
CA GLY A 159 -0.13 9.61 4.26
C GLY A 159 -1.27 9.31 3.29
N LEU A 160 -2.51 9.51 3.72
CA LEU A 160 -3.70 9.28 2.90
C LEU A 160 -4.00 10.52 2.04
N ALA A 161 -3.80 10.39 0.73
CA ALA A 161 -3.92 11.44 -0.27
C ALA A 161 -4.97 11.11 -1.34
N TRP A 162 -5.27 12.05 -2.23
CA TRP A 162 -6.20 11.88 -3.35
C TRP A 162 -5.67 12.58 -4.60
N HIS A 163 -5.98 12.04 -5.79
CA HIS A 163 -5.31 12.44 -7.04
C HIS A 163 -5.40 13.94 -7.34
N ARG A 164 -6.55 14.57 -7.05
CA ARG A 164 -6.80 16.01 -7.26
C ARG A 164 -5.74 16.92 -6.66
N LEU A 165 -5.07 16.52 -5.57
CA LEU A 165 -4.00 17.32 -4.98
C LEU A 165 -2.88 17.63 -5.97
N GLY A 166 -2.70 16.87 -7.06
CA GLY A 166 -1.76 17.16 -8.12
C GLY A 166 -2.37 17.46 -9.49
N ILE A 167 -3.62 17.95 -9.54
CA ILE A 167 -4.33 18.30 -10.77
C ILE A 167 -4.64 19.80 -10.79
N ASP A 168 -4.39 20.47 -11.91
CA ASP A 168 -4.85 21.84 -12.16
C ASP A 168 -6.34 21.86 -12.50
N GLY A 169 -7.11 22.81 -11.97
CA GLY A 169 -8.53 22.93 -12.32
C GLY A 169 -9.33 23.87 -11.42
N ASN A 170 -10.53 24.23 -11.87
CA ASN A 170 -11.45 25.06 -11.11
C ASN A 170 -12.34 24.19 -10.19
N PHE A 171 -11.88 23.97 -8.96
CA PHE A 171 -12.58 23.16 -7.94
C PHE A 171 -13.27 24.01 -6.86
N GLY A 172 -13.59 25.27 -7.19
CA GLY A 172 -14.11 26.26 -6.26
C GLY A 172 -13.00 27.04 -5.54
N THR A 173 -13.40 28.08 -4.80
CA THR A 173 -12.48 28.88 -3.99
C THR A 173 -11.81 28.00 -2.93
N TYR A 174 -10.49 28.11 -2.81
CA TYR A 174 -9.73 27.41 -1.77
C TYR A 174 -10.30 27.71 -0.38
N ASP A 175 -10.59 26.64 0.36
CA ASP A 175 -10.96 26.70 1.77
C ASP A 175 -10.11 25.66 2.55
N PRO A 176 -9.28 26.09 3.51
CA PRO A 176 -8.42 25.21 4.30
C PRO A 176 -9.18 24.20 5.17
N ASN A 177 -10.51 24.34 5.31
CA ASN A 177 -11.34 23.39 6.04
C ASN A 177 -12.10 22.43 5.10
N LEU A 178 -12.04 22.65 3.79
CA LEU A 178 -12.83 21.94 2.79
C LEU A 178 -11.95 21.27 1.73
N ARG A 179 -11.50 20.05 2.02
CA ARG A 179 -10.56 19.25 1.20
C ARG A 179 -10.91 19.12 -0.28
N ARG A 180 -12.19 19.15 -0.65
CA ARG A 180 -12.64 19.08 -2.05
C ARG A 180 -12.21 20.30 -2.89
N THR A 181 -11.87 21.42 -2.26
CA THR A 181 -11.35 22.63 -2.91
C THR A 181 -9.83 22.60 -3.12
N TRP A 182 -9.12 21.60 -2.56
CA TRP A 182 -7.66 21.54 -2.63
C TRP A 182 -7.21 20.88 -3.93
N CYS A 183 -6.25 21.52 -4.60
CA CYS A 183 -5.70 21.06 -5.87
C CYS A 183 -4.23 21.46 -6.03
N ARG A 184 -3.66 21.25 -7.23
CA ARG A 184 -2.27 21.59 -7.55
C ARG A 184 -1.92 23.04 -7.23
N ASP A 185 -2.84 23.97 -7.43
CA ASP A 185 -2.61 25.40 -7.17
C ASP A 185 -2.16 25.69 -5.72
N GLN A 186 -2.58 24.86 -4.75
CA GLN A 186 -2.16 25.01 -3.36
C GLN A 186 -1.00 24.10 -2.96
N THR A 187 -0.85 22.95 -3.61
CA THR A 187 0.14 21.93 -3.20
C THR A 187 1.45 22.00 -3.99
N GLY A 188 1.43 22.62 -5.18
CA GLY A 188 2.51 22.60 -6.16
C GLY A 188 2.77 21.24 -6.84
N ALA A 189 2.04 20.18 -6.48
CA ALA A 189 2.31 18.83 -6.96
C ALA A 189 1.83 18.58 -8.40
N VAL A 190 2.59 17.84 -9.20
CA VAL A 190 2.24 17.52 -10.60
C VAL A 190 1.92 16.04 -10.76
N TRP A 191 0.65 15.66 -10.55
CA TRP A 191 0.22 14.25 -10.63
C TRP A 191 -0.63 13.94 -11.87
N SER A 192 -0.98 14.96 -12.66
CA SER A 192 -1.60 14.82 -13.97
C SER A 192 -1.21 15.98 -14.88
N SER A 193 -1.12 15.70 -16.18
CA SER A 193 -1.02 16.72 -17.24
C SER A 193 -2.37 17.07 -17.85
N SER A 194 -3.48 16.55 -17.33
CA SER A 194 -4.85 16.78 -17.84
C SER A 194 -5.60 17.78 -16.95
N PRO A 195 -5.66 19.08 -17.33
CA PRO A 195 -6.36 20.08 -16.52
C PRO A 195 -7.85 19.79 -16.43
N GLY A 196 -8.46 20.12 -15.30
CA GLY A 196 -9.89 19.93 -15.04
C GLY A 196 -10.31 18.49 -14.79
N LYS A 197 -9.39 17.51 -14.80
CA LYS A 197 -9.70 16.12 -14.43
C LYS A 197 -10.24 16.09 -13.00
N THR A 198 -11.42 15.50 -12.82
CA THR A 198 -12.14 15.57 -11.54
C THR A 198 -11.74 14.50 -10.52
N CYS A 199 -10.82 13.59 -10.86
CA CYS A 199 -10.43 12.43 -10.06
C CYS A 199 -9.97 12.79 -8.61
N PRO A 200 -10.45 12.11 -7.54
CA PRO A 200 -11.43 11.02 -7.53
C PRO A 200 -12.91 11.45 -7.42
N THR A 201 -13.22 12.73 -7.63
CA THR A 201 -14.50 13.45 -7.39
C THR A 201 -14.73 13.88 -5.94
N ASP A 202 -15.61 14.88 -5.75
CA ASP A 202 -15.90 15.48 -4.44
C ASP A 202 -16.47 14.48 -3.44
N ASN A 203 -17.33 13.57 -3.92
CA ASN A 203 -17.98 12.57 -3.09
C ASN A 203 -16.95 11.58 -2.49
N PHE A 204 -15.94 11.20 -3.28
CA PHE A 204 -14.82 10.39 -2.79
C PHE A 204 -13.94 11.17 -1.81
N ILE A 205 -13.57 12.41 -2.14
CA ILE A 205 -12.72 13.26 -1.26
C ILE A 205 -13.40 13.49 0.09
N SER A 206 -14.72 13.68 0.10
CA SER A 206 -15.50 13.90 1.32
C SER A 206 -15.47 12.69 2.27
N GLN A 207 -15.15 11.49 1.76
CA GLN A 207 -15.05 10.26 2.54
C GLN A 207 -13.63 9.96 3.04
N VAL A 208 -12.61 10.78 2.72
CA VAL A 208 -11.23 10.60 3.21
C VAL A 208 -11.14 10.49 4.74
N PRO A 209 -11.85 11.30 5.55
CA PRO A 209 -11.85 11.11 7.01
C PRO A 209 -12.42 9.76 7.44
N THR A 210 -13.46 9.27 6.78
CA THR A 210 -14.05 7.95 7.05
C THR A 210 -13.05 6.83 6.78
N VAL A 211 -12.32 6.90 5.66
CA VAL A 211 -11.25 5.94 5.33
C VAL A 211 -10.17 5.94 6.41
N TYR A 212 -9.68 7.13 6.78
CA TYR A 212 -8.64 7.27 7.80
C TYR A 212 -9.06 6.68 9.15
N ASN A 213 -10.30 6.96 9.59
CA ASN A 213 -10.83 6.44 10.84
C ASN A 213 -10.96 4.91 10.81
N ARG A 214 -11.47 4.33 9.71
CA ARG A 214 -11.52 2.86 9.55
C ARG A 214 -10.14 2.23 9.52
N ALA A 215 -9.15 2.92 8.96
CA ALA A 215 -7.78 2.39 8.91
C ALA A 215 -7.16 2.25 10.30
N GLN A 216 -7.56 3.07 11.27
CA GLN A 216 -7.09 2.93 12.66
C GLN A 216 -7.48 1.57 13.25
N THR A 217 -8.71 1.11 12.98
CA THR A 217 -9.16 -0.24 13.38
C THR A 217 -8.32 -1.33 12.71
N TRP A 218 -8.03 -1.20 11.41
CA TRP A 218 -7.22 -2.19 10.69
C TRP A 218 -5.75 -2.19 11.10
N ILE A 219 -5.20 -1.05 11.52
CA ILE A 219 -3.86 -0.98 12.10
C ILE A 219 -3.78 -1.86 13.36
N GLU A 220 -4.78 -1.77 14.24
CA GLU A 220 -4.83 -2.60 15.45
C GLU A 220 -5.03 -4.09 15.13
N ILE A 221 -5.93 -4.41 14.17
CA ILE A 221 -6.13 -5.79 13.72
C ILE A 221 -4.85 -6.38 13.12
N PHE A 222 -4.12 -5.66 12.27
CA PHE A 222 -2.89 -6.18 11.66
C PHE A 222 -1.70 -6.26 12.62
N ARG A 223 -1.66 -5.43 13.67
CA ARG A 223 -0.67 -5.56 14.74
C ARG A 223 -0.95 -6.76 15.65
N ASN A 224 -2.22 -7.03 15.90
CA ASN A 224 -2.69 -8.08 16.79
C ASN A 224 -3.71 -8.96 16.06
N PRO A 225 -3.28 -9.77 15.09
CA PRO A 225 -4.21 -10.60 14.34
C PRO A 225 -4.92 -11.55 15.32
N PRO A 226 -6.26 -11.64 15.30
CA PRO A 226 -6.96 -12.71 16.01
C PRO A 226 -6.39 -14.07 15.57
N PRO A 227 -6.42 -15.06 16.46
CA PRO A 227 -5.78 -16.36 16.23
C PRO A 227 -6.30 -17.13 14.99
N ASP A 228 -7.46 -16.74 14.44
CA ASP A 228 -8.16 -17.44 13.37
C ASP A 228 -8.27 -16.65 12.04
N LEU A 229 -7.46 -15.60 11.83
CA LEU A 229 -7.42 -14.85 10.55
C LEU A 229 -6.50 -15.45 9.50
#